data_AF-A0A940PTI5-F1
#
_entry.id   AF-A0A940PTI5-F1
#
_cell.length_a   1.000
_cell.length_b   1.000
_cell.length_c   1.000
_cell.angle_alpha   90.00
_cell.angle_beta   90.00
_cell.angle_gamma   90.00
#
_symmetry.space_group_name_H-M   'P 1'
#
loop_
_entity.id
_entity.type
_entity.pdbx_description
1 polymer ?
#
loop_
_entity_poly.entity_id
_entity_poly.type
_entity_poly.pdbx_seq_one_letter_code
_entity_poly.pdbx_strand_id
1 'polypeptide(L)'
;MNDSRDPAAQVEEYLDLLASGKAQAASKLVSPGVDNDALLTDEVLGAAEERLLVRSVETVERDAEGARVIAQLSLAGEEFEREFTVDHGDNEMLVLETWELNDPLVVEATVALTGPVSAGNVPAAVDFAGTEVLLAETMTGADSTTVWVYPGVYPVAAGDLGTYLEGTSQSLTTRLDGSLATVELSAFLNEAFEAEILSQATSYADGCVSIGGNSVVTSNMDAACPSITRNTRLSELRVLKYPSSFSGIDAKYFTTDSYEFEVRSSSASARLDTAHSSLSGSISWRDGKPSIVDASFSGW
;
A
#
# COMPACT_ATOMS: atom_id res chain seq x y z
N MET A 1 -40.52 -4.54 -31.55
CA MET A 1 -40.53 -5.97 -31.16
C MET A 1 -39.81 -6.80 -32.22
N ASN A 2 -38.51 -6.54 -32.38
CA ASN A 2 -37.51 -7.50 -32.87
C ASN A 2 -36.12 -7.16 -32.28
N ASP A 3 -36.07 -6.35 -31.22
CA ASP A 3 -34.83 -5.73 -30.70
C ASP A 3 -33.90 -6.76 -30.08
N SER A 4 -34.43 -7.85 -29.50
CA SER A 4 -33.62 -8.92 -28.89
C SER A 4 -32.86 -9.78 -29.91
N ARG A 5 -32.88 -9.45 -31.21
CA ARG A 5 -32.17 -10.16 -32.29
C ARG A 5 -31.24 -9.26 -33.08
N ASP A 6 -31.15 -8.00 -32.68
CA ASP A 6 -30.14 -7.07 -33.17
C ASP A 6 -28.79 -7.44 -32.53
N PRO A 7 -27.66 -7.50 -33.28
CA PRO A 7 -26.34 -7.62 -32.68
C PRO A 7 -26.09 -6.66 -31.51
N ALA A 8 -26.66 -5.45 -31.58
CA ALA A 8 -26.59 -4.46 -30.51
C ALA A 8 -27.12 -4.98 -29.17
N ALA A 9 -28.14 -5.85 -29.17
CA ALA A 9 -28.73 -6.38 -27.94
C ALA A 9 -27.74 -7.28 -27.17
N GLN A 10 -26.84 -7.99 -27.86
CA GLN A 10 -25.82 -8.81 -27.21
C GLN A 10 -24.76 -7.94 -26.51
N VAL A 11 -24.37 -6.84 -27.16
CA VAL A 11 -23.44 -5.85 -26.59
C VAL A 11 -24.10 -5.10 -25.43
N GLU A 12 -25.36 -4.71 -25.58
CA GLU A 12 -26.14 -4.05 -24.52
C GLU A 12 -26.30 -4.94 -23.30
N GLU A 13 -26.62 -6.24 -23.46
CA GLU A 13 -26.68 -7.20 -22.34
C GLU A 13 -25.35 -7.28 -21.60
N TYR A 14 -24.24 -7.42 -22.33
CA TYR A 14 -22.91 -7.46 -21.74
C TYR A 14 -22.59 -6.19 -20.94
N LEU A 15 -22.83 -5.02 -21.52
CA LEU A 15 -22.54 -3.74 -20.87
C LEU A 15 -23.47 -3.48 -19.67
N ASP A 16 -24.74 -3.90 -19.73
CA ASP A 16 -25.69 -3.80 -18.63
C ASP A 16 -25.30 -4.68 -17.45
N LEU A 17 -24.74 -5.86 -17.70
CA LEU A 17 -24.18 -6.72 -16.66
C LEU A 17 -23.02 -6.02 -15.96
N LEU A 18 -22.11 -5.38 -16.71
CA LEU A 18 -21.01 -4.61 -16.13
C LEU A 18 -21.52 -3.39 -15.32
N ALA A 19 -22.41 -2.59 -15.90
CA ALA A 19 -23.05 -1.46 -15.23
C ALA A 19 -23.78 -1.89 -13.94
N SER A 20 -24.35 -3.10 -13.95
CA SER A 20 -25.05 -3.72 -12.81
C SER A 20 -24.13 -4.46 -11.84
N GLY A 21 -22.82 -4.54 -12.10
CA GLY A 21 -21.85 -5.15 -11.19
C GLY A 21 -21.79 -6.67 -11.24
N LYS A 22 -22.27 -7.26 -12.34
CA LYS A 22 -22.36 -8.72 -12.55
C LYS A 22 -21.23 -9.18 -13.48
N ALA A 23 -19.99 -8.98 -13.03
CA ALA A 23 -18.78 -9.35 -13.74
C ALA A 23 -18.80 -10.80 -14.23
N GLN A 24 -19.13 -11.76 -13.36
CA GLN A 24 -19.11 -13.19 -13.69
C GLN A 24 -20.16 -13.58 -14.74
N ALA A 25 -21.29 -12.87 -14.78
CA ALA A 25 -22.29 -13.07 -15.83
C ALA A 25 -21.78 -12.48 -17.15
N ALA A 26 -21.15 -11.31 -17.11
CA ALA A 26 -20.55 -10.69 -18.29
C ALA A 26 -19.43 -11.56 -18.88
N SER A 27 -18.55 -12.13 -18.05
CA SER A 27 -17.46 -13.03 -18.47
C SER A 27 -17.95 -14.35 -19.10
N LYS A 28 -19.23 -14.70 -18.95
CA LYS A 28 -19.84 -15.85 -19.66
C LYS A 28 -20.27 -15.52 -21.07
N LEU A 29 -20.57 -14.25 -21.35
CA LEU A 29 -20.97 -13.79 -22.69
C LEU A 29 -19.75 -13.60 -23.59
N VAL A 30 -18.62 -13.18 -23.02
CA VAL A 30 -17.34 -13.07 -23.71
C VAL A 30 -16.21 -13.39 -22.74
N SER A 31 -15.30 -14.27 -23.16
CA SER A 31 -14.13 -14.62 -22.35
C SER A 31 -13.23 -13.39 -22.18
N PRO A 32 -12.82 -13.04 -20.94
CA PRO A 32 -11.87 -11.94 -20.71
C PRO A 32 -10.52 -12.11 -21.43
N GLY A 33 -10.10 -13.35 -21.70
CA GLY A 33 -8.86 -13.62 -22.43
C GLY A 33 -7.56 -13.27 -21.69
N VAL A 34 -7.61 -13.15 -20.35
CA VAL A 34 -6.47 -12.77 -19.50
C VAL A 34 -6.12 -13.87 -18.49
N ASP A 35 -4.83 -14.06 -18.22
CA ASP A 35 -4.34 -15.14 -17.34
C ASP A 35 -4.44 -14.80 -15.83
N ASN A 36 -4.75 -13.56 -15.46
CA ASN A 36 -4.87 -13.09 -14.07
C ASN A 36 -6.22 -12.40 -13.85
N ASP A 37 -7.28 -13.20 -13.78
CA ASP A 37 -8.69 -12.78 -13.70
C ASP A 37 -9.22 -12.66 -12.26
N ALA A 38 -8.34 -12.70 -11.24
CA ALA A 38 -8.73 -12.71 -9.82
C ALA A 38 -9.57 -11.50 -9.40
N LEU A 39 -9.47 -10.38 -10.11
CA LEU A 39 -10.25 -9.16 -9.86
C LEU A 39 -11.49 -9.01 -10.78
N LEU A 40 -11.73 -9.96 -11.69
CA LEU A 40 -12.89 -9.96 -12.60
C LEU A 40 -14.10 -10.63 -11.93
N THR A 41 -14.45 -10.16 -10.74
CA THR A 41 -15.48 -10.75 -9.87
C THR A 41 -16.61 -9.78 -9.57
N ASP A 42 -17.78 -10.33 -9.20
CA ASP A 42 -18.95 -9.53 -8.82
C ASP A 42 -18.66 -8.71 -7.56
N GLU A 43 -17.84 -9.26 -6.65
CA GLU A 43 -17.41 -8.60 -5.43
C GLU A 43 -16.57 -7.35 -5.72
N VAL A 44 -15.55 -7.46 -6.57
CA VAL A 44 -14.66 -6.34 -6.92
C VAL A 44 -15.42 -5.28 -7.71
N LEU A 45 -16.14 -5.67 -8.77
CA LEU A 45 -16.89 -4.72 -9.59
C LEU A 45 -18.05 -4.07 -8.79
N GLY A 46 -18.69 -4.83 -7.91
CA GLY A 46 -19.74 -4.33 -7.02
C GLY A 46 -19.23 -3.35 -5.97
N ALA A 47 -17.97 -3.43 -5.58
CA ALA A 47 -17.31 -2.52 -4.64
C ALA A 47 -16.77 -1.23 -5.28
N ALA A 48 -16.85 -1.10 -6.62
CA ALA A 48 -16.51 0.14 -7.31
C ALA A 48 -17.39 1.31 -6.83
N GLU A 49 -16.76 2.45 -6.56
CA GLU A 49 -17.41 3.71 -6.17
C GLU A 49 -18.27 4.26 -7.31
N GLU A 50 -17.79 4.09 -8.55
CA GLU A 50 -18.52 4.38 -9.77
C GLU A 50 -18.33 3.24 -10.78
N ARG A 51 -19.37 2.96 -11.56
CA ARG A 51 -19.37 1.94 -12.61
C ARG A 51 -19.70 2.56 -13.96
N LEU A 52 -19.44 1.78 -15.00
CA LEU A 52 -19.80 2.11 -16.37
C LEU A 52 -21.28 2.50 -16.49
N LEU A 53 -21.54 3.58 -17.22
CA LEU A 53 -22.87 3.98 -17.67
C LEU A 53 -22.97 3.76 -19.17
N VAL A 54 -24.02 3.09 -19.61
CA VAL A 54 -24.33 2.90 -21.04
C VAL A 54 -25.26 4.02 -21.49
N ARG A 55 -24.89 4.76 -22.55
CA ARG A 55 -25.71 5.84 -23.11
C ARG A 55 -26.53 5.39 -24.31
N SER A 56 -25.87 4.71 -25.24
CA SER A 56 -26.49 4.13 -26.43
C SER A 56 -25.64 2.98 -26.96
N VAL A 57 -26.28 2.05 -27.64
CA VAL A 57 -25.64 0.93 -28.33
C VAL A 57 -26.34 0.79 -29.68
N GLU A 58 -25.58 0.86 -30.78
CA GLU A 58 -26.14 0.89 -32.13
C GLU A 58 -25.35 -0.02 -33.08
N THR A 59 -26.06 -0.88 -33.81
CA THR A 59 -25.46 -1.64 -34.92
C THR A 59 -25.25 -0.71 -36.10
N VAL A 60 -23.98 -0.53 -36.48
CA VAL A 60 -23.59 0.39 -37.57
C VAL A 60 -23.29 -0.35 -38.87
N GLU A 61 -22.83 -1.59 -38.79
CA GLU A 61 -22.59 -2.45 -39.94
C GLU A 61 -23.02 -3.88 -39.63
N ARG A 62 -23.56 -4.58 -40.63
CA ARG A 62 -23.98 -5.98 -40.52
C ARG A 62 -23.87 -6.67 -41.87
N ASP A 63 -23.24 -7.82 -41.90
CA ASP A 63 -23.11 -8.67 -43.07
C ASP A 63 -23.39 -10.15 -42.74
N ALA A 64 -22.90 -11.06 -43.58
CA ALA A 64 -23.12 -12.49 -43.43
C ALA A 64 -22.16 -13.17 -42.45
N GLU A 65 -21.03 -12.52 -42.12
CA GLU A 65 -20.01 -13.03 -41.20
C GLU A 65 -20.21 -12.47 -39.78
N GLY A 66 -20.64 -11.21 -39.67
CA GLY A 66 -20.87 -10.59 -38.37
C GLY A 66 -21.46 -9.18 -38.43
N ALA A 67 -21.26 -8.43 -37.35
CA ALA A 67 -21.70 -7.06 -37.19
C ALA A 67 -20.70 -6.20 -36.41
N ARG A 68 -20.74 -4.89 -36.68
CA ARG A 68 -20.07 -3.86 -35.88
C ARG A 68 -21.10 -3.07 -35.10
N VAL A 69 -20.84 -2.91 -33.82
CA VAL A 69 -21.70 -2.19 -32.88
C VAL A 69 -20.91 -1.08 -32.22
N ILE A 70 -21.46 0.14 -32.21
CA ILE A 70 -20.87 1.28 -31.49
C ILE A 70 -21.66 1.49 -30.20
N ALA A 71 -20.94 1.55 -29.09
CA ALA A 71 -21.48 1.94 -27.79
C ALA A 71 -20.94 3.31 -27.36
N GLN A 72 -21.84 4.19 -26.92
CA GLN A 72 -21.49 5.41 -26.19
C GLN A 72 -21.55 5.11 -24.70
N LEU A 73 -20.43 5.27 -24.01
CA LEU A 73 -20.21 4.87 -22.62
C LEU A 73 -19.78 6.08 -21.79
N SER A 74 -20.05 6.05 -20.50
CA SER A 74 -19.52 7.04 -19.56
C SER A 74 -18.97 6.41 -18.29
N LEU A 75 -17.88 6.97 -17.78
CA LEU A 75 -17.27 6.60 -16.51
C LEU A 75 -16.58 7.82 -15.90
N ALA A 76 -16.75 8.06 -14.60
CA ALA A 76 -16.15 9.20 -13.90
C ALA A 76 -16.44 10.57 -14.57
N GLY A 77 -17.61 10.70 -15.23
CA GLY A 77 -18.01 11.90 -15.96
C GLY A 77 -17.34 12.10 -17.32
N GLU A 78 -16.43 11.22 -17.73
CA GLU A 78 -15.89 11.16 -19.09
C GLU A 78 -16.79 10.30 -19.98
N GLU A 79 -16.89 10.64 -21.28
CA GLU A 79 -17.68 9.92 -22.28
C GLU A 79 -16.73 9.29 -23.29
N PHE A 80 -17.02 8.05 -23.70
CA PHE A 80 -16.16 7.22 -24.55
C PHE A 80 -16.99 6.52 -25.61
N GLU A 81 -16.45 6.47 -26.82
CA GLU A 81 -17.01 5.66 -27.90
C GLU A 81 -16.22 4.36 -28.00
N ARG A 82 -16.91 3.22 -28.03
CA ARG A 82 -16.29 1.90 -28.18
C ARG A 82 -16.97 1.10 -29.29
N GLU A 83 -16.17 0.67 -30.27
CA GLU A 83 -16.58 -0.33 -31.26
C GLU A 83 -16.44 -1.74 -30.67
N PHE A 84 -17.45 -2.56 -30.91
CA PHE A 84 -17.49 -3.99 -30.62
C PHE A 84 -17.76 -4.76 -31.91
N THR A 85 -17.11 -5.91 -32.04
CA THR A 85 -17.35 -6.90 -33.09
C THR A 85 -18.15 -8.06 -32.54
N VAL A 86 -19.11 -8.50 -33.33
CA VAL A 86 -20.06 -9.55 -32.96
C VAL A 86 -20.17 -10.52 -34.12
N ASP A 87 -19.91 -11.80 -33.87
CA ASP A 87 -19.98 -12.85 -34.89
C ASP A 87 -21.38 -13.47 -34.91
N HIS A 88 -21.76 -14.01 -36.07
CA HIS A 88 -23.00 -14.76 -36.19
C HIS A 88 -22.86 -16.10 -35.46
N GLY A 89 -23.70 -16.33 -34.45
CA GLY A 89 -23.74 -17.58 -33.70
C GLY A 89 -24.52 -18.69 -34.42
N ASP A 90 -24.59 -19.86 -33.78
CA ASP A 90 -25.41 -20.98 -34.25
C ASP A 90 -26.91 -20.63 -34.17
N ASN A 91 -27.63 -20.79 -35.28
CA ASN A 91 -29.06 -20.50 -35.34
C ASN A 91 -29.85 -21.34 -34.34
N GLU A 92 -30.58 -20.69 -33.44
CA GLU A 92 -31.53 -21.36 -32.55
C GLU A 92 -32.79 -21.74 -33.33
N MET A 93 -33.39 -22.88 -32.99
CA MET A 93 -34.63 -23.37 -33.61
C MET A 93 -34.62 -23.29 -35.16
N LEU A 94 -33.46 -23.61 -35.77
CA LEU A 94 -33.18 -23.67 -37.22
C LEU A 94 -33.18 -22.35 -38.00
N VAL A 95 -33.78 -21.27 -37.49
CA VAL A 95 -33.92 -19.98 -38.24
C VAL A 95 -33.75 -18.73 -37.38
N LEU A 96 -33.48 -18.86 -36.08
CA LEU A 96 -33.31 -17.72 -35.20
C LEU A 96 -31.84 -17.35 -35.11
N GLU A 97 -31.51 -16.19 -35.65
CA GLU A 97 -30.17 -15.63 -35.58
C GLU A 97 -29.77 -15.40 -34.12
N THR A 98 -28.53 -15.79 -33.80
CA THR A 98 -27.86 -15.57 -32.53
C THR A 98 -26.55 -14.84 -32.80
N TRP A 99 -26.00 -14.22 -31.76
CA TRP A 99 -24.86 -13.33 -31.87
C TRP A 99 -23.87 -13.62 -30.75
N GLU A 100 -22.58 -13.72 -31.09
CA GLU A 100 -21.50 -13.98 -30.14
C GLU A 100 -20.59 -12.75 -30.06
N LEU A 101 -20.44 -12.20 -28.87
CA LEU A 101 -19.58 -11.04 -28.64
C LEU A 101 -18.12 -11.47 -28.62
N ASN A 102 -17.29 -10.84 -29.43
CA ASN A 102 -15.87 -11.16 -29.51
C ASN A 102 -15.00 -10.34 -28.55
N ASP A 103 -15.41 -9.10 -28.29
CA ASP A 103 -14.55 -8.11 -27.65
C ASP A 103 -14.87 -7.94 -26.16
N PRO A 104 -14.01 -8.43 -25.25
CA PRO A 104 -14.15 -8.14 -23.83
C PRO A 104 -13.79 -6.68 -23.54
N LEU A 105 -14.55 -6.05 -22.65
CA LEU A 105 -14.25 -4.73 -22.11
C LEU A 105 -13.50 -4.85 -20.79
N VAL A 106 -12.26 -5.32 -20.84
CA VAL A 106 -11.37 -5.46 -19.68
C VAL A 106 -10.24 -4.45 -19.80
N VAL A 107 -9.85 -3.82 -18.69
CA VAL A 107 -8.84 -2.77 -18.63
C VAL A 107 -7.62 -3.28 -17.86
N GLU A 108 -6.44 -3.07 -18.45
CA GLU A 108 -5.16 -3.25 -17.77
C GLU A 108 -4.91 -2.08 -16.82
N ALA A 109 -4.51 -2.39 -15.59
CA ALA A 109 -4.10 -1.40 -14.61
C ALA A 109 -2.80 -1.78 -13.91
N THR A 110 -2.00 -0.78 -13.59
CA THR A 110 -0.82 -0.92 -12.73
C THR A 110 -1.17 -0.47 -11.32
N VAL A 111 -0.88 -1.34 -10.36
CA VAL A 111 -0.98 -1.02 -8.94
C VAL A 111 0.41 -1.02 -8.35
N ALA A 112 0.78 0.06 -7.66
CA ALA A 112 2.09 0.22 -7.06
C ALA A 112 2.01 0.63 -5.59
N LEU A 113 2.99 0.19 -4.81
CA LEU A 113 3.21 0.57 -3.42
C LEU A 113 4.69 0.95 -3.22
N THR A 114 4.92 2.16 -2.74
CA THR A 114 6.26 2.64 -2.34
C THR A 114 6.40 2.63 -0.83
N GLY A 115 7.55 2.22 -0.29
CA GLY A 115 7.73 2.19 1.16
C GLY A 115 9.16 1.91 1.61
N PRO A 116 9.38 1.65 2.91
CA PRO A 116 10.73 1.43 3.46
C PRO A 116 11.27 0.02 3.16
N VAL A 117 12.45 -0.05 2.51
CA VAL A 117 13.16 -1.26 2.02
C VAL A 117 13.62 -2.25 3.12
N SER A 118 13.32 -2.01 4.40
CA SER A 118 13.91 -2.82 5.50
C SER A 118 13.00 -3.03 6.70
N ALA A 119 11.70 -2.80 6.55
CA ALA A 119 10.72 -2.98 7.61
C ALA A 119 10.34 -4.47 7.84
N GLY A 120 11.33 -5.35 8.05
CA GLY A 120 11.09 -6.66 8.67
C GLY A 120 10.30 -7.71 7.88
N ASN A 121 10.56 -7.86 6.57
CA ASN A 121 9.87 -8.81 5.68
C ASN A 121 8.35 -8.57 5.59
N VAL A 122 7.89 -7.33 5.81
CA VAL A 122 6.49 -6.97 5.56
C VAL A 122 6.19 -7.15 4.06
N PRO A 123 5.15 -7.93 3.69
CA PRO A 123 4.73 -8.06 2.31
C PRO A 123 4.31 -6.72 1.72
N ALA A 124 4.59 -6.52 0.43
CA ALA A 124 3.99 -5.43 -0.31
C ALA A 124 2.66 -5.93 -0.87
N ALA A 125 1.56 -5.56 -0.22
CA ALA A 125 0.20 -5.92 -0.64
C ALA A 125 -0.71 -4.70 -0.62
N VAL A 126 -1.77 -4.75 -1.42
CA VAL A 126 -2.85 -3.76 -1.41
C VAL A 126 -4.19 -4.45 -1.18
N ASP A 127 -5.13 -3.73 -0.58
CA ASP A 127 -6.55 -4.05 -0.67
C ASP A 127 -7.11 -3.34 -1.91
N PHE A 128 -7.51 -4.12 -2.91
CA PHE A 128 -8.17 -3.65 -4.11
C PHE A 128 -9.66 -3.98 -4.00
N ALA A 129 -10.46 -2.97 -3.65
CA ALA A 129 -11.91 -3.10 -3.51
C ALA A 129 -12.32 -4.31 -2.64
N GLY A 130 -11.64 -4.53 -1.51
CA GLY A 130 -11.89 -5.63 -0.58
C GLY A 130 -11.20 -6.95 -0.94
N THR A 131 -10.37 -6.98 -1.99
CA THR A 131 -9.59 -8.15 -2.40
C THR A 131 -8.10 -7.86 -2.26
N GLU A 132 -7.37 -8.71 -1.54
CA GLU A 132 -5.92 -8.56 -1.39
C GLU A 132 -5.19 -8.87 -2.70
N VAL A 133 -4.27 -7.99 -3.10
CA VAL A 133 -3.36 -8.17 -4.23
C VAL A 133 -1.93 -8.07 -3.73
N LEU A 134 -1.20 -9.18 -3.84
CA LEU A 134 0.22 -9.25 -3.50
C LEU A 134 1.08 -8.68 -4.64
N LEU A 135 1.88 -7.66 -4.34
CA LEU A 135 2.86 -7.07 -5.25
C LEU A 135 4.23 -7.74 -5.12
N ALA A 136 4.63 -8.02 -3.87
CA ALA A 136 5.86 -8.75 -3.56
C ALA A 136 5.75 -9.41 -2.17
N GLU A 137 6.37 -10.57 -2.01
CA GLU A 137 6.50 -11.28 -0.72
C GLU A 137 7.18 -10.44 0.37
N THR A 138 7.99 -9.46 -0.03
CA THR A 138 8.65 -8.52 0.86
C THR A 138 8.82 -7.19 0.16
N MET A 139 8.45 -6.11 0.84
CA MET A 139 8.57 -4.74 0.34
C MET A 139 10.02 -4.39 0.01
N THR A 140 10.27 -4.03 -1.25
CA THR A 140 11.62 -3.68 -1.76
C THR A 140 11.80 -2.19 -1.95
N GLY A 141 10.74 -1.41 -1.75
CA GLY A 141 10.72 0.04 -1.72
C GLY A 141 9.93 0.68 -2.85
N ALA A 142 9.79 -0.03 -3.96
CA ALA A 142 8.90 0.31 -5.06
C ALA A 142 8.46 -1.00 -5.70
N ASP A 143 7.28 -1.47 -5.30
CA ASP A 143 6.73 -2.76 -5.72
C ASP A 143 5.47 -2.49 -6.56
N SER A 144 5.29 -3.23 -7.66
CA SER A 144 4.13 -3.05 -8.53
C SER A 144 3.75 -4.33 -9.26
N THR A 145 2.49 -4.42 -9.66
CA THR A 145 1.99 -5.51 -10.49
C THR A 145 0.94 -5.01 -11.48
N THR A 146 0.75 -5.77 -12.55
CA THR A 146 -0.35 -5.57 -13.50
C THR A 146 -1.56 -6.38 -13.03
N VAL A 147 -2.72 -5.73 -13.02
CA VAL A 147 -4.03 -6.34 -12.75
C VAL A 147 -4.99 -6.06 -13.89
N TRP A 148 -6.02 -6.89 -14.01
CA TRP A 148 -7.08 -6.75 -15.00
C TRP A 148 -8.40 -6.55 -14.30
N VAL A 149 -9.13 -5.50 -14.66
CA VAL A 149 -10.41 -5.12 -14.04
C VAL A 149 -11.44 -4.72 -15.09
N TYR A 150 -12.72 -4.86 -14.74
CA TYR A 150 -13.79 -4.26 -15.52
C TYR A 150 -13.84 -2.73 -15.30
N PRO A 151 -14.46 -1.95 -16.20
CA PRO A 151 -14.46 -0.50 -16.10
C PRO A 151 -15.16 0.00 -14.83
N GLY A 152 -14.47 0.84 -14.07
CA GLY A 152 -14.95 1.36 -12.79
C GLY A 152 -13.98 2.34 -12.14
N VAL A 153 -14.43 2.94 -11.04
CA VAL A 153 -13.61 3.69 -10.09
C VAL A 153 -13.52 2.86 -8.82
N TYR A 154 -12.35 2.32 -8.51
CA TYR A 154 -12.15 1.36 -7.42
C TYR A 154 -11.42 1.99 -6.24
N PRO A 155 -11.89 1.78 -5.00
CA PRO A 155 -11.10 2.12 -3.84
C PRO A 155 -9.93 1.14 -3.72
N VAL A 156 -8.72 1.66 -3.55
CA VAL A 156 -7.49 0.89 -3.38
C VAL A 156 -6.73 1.43 -2.17
N ALA A 157 -6.41 0.57 -1.23
CA ALA A 157 -5.66 0.92 -0.03
C ALA A 157 -4.41 0.06 0.12
N ALA A 158 -3.41 0.53 0.85
CA ALA A 158 -2.35 -0.36 1.28
C ALA A 158 -2.95 -1.50 2.12
N GLY A 159 -2.43 -2.72 1.96
CA GLY A 159 -2.88 -3.89 2.71
C GLY A 159 -2.48 -3.83 4.18
N ASP A 160 -2.49 -4.99 4.86
CA ASP A 160 -1.98 -5.07 6.23
C ASP A 160 -0.46 -4.91 6.26
N LEU A 161 0.00 -3.76 6.78
CA LEU A 161 1.42 -3.44 6.93
C LEU A 161 1.95 -3.70 8.34
N GLY A 162 1.13 -4.30 9.22
CA GLY A 162 1.47 -4.58 10.60
C GLY A 162 1.43 -3.35 11.51
N THR A 163 2.14 -3.42 12.64
CA THR A 163 2.01 -2.42 13.73
C THR A 163 2.74 -1.10 13.47
N TYR A 164 3.85 -1.15 12.74
CA TYR A 164 4.83 -0.05 12.69
C TYR A 164 4.81 0.75 11.39
N LEU A 165 3.95 0.33 10.46
CA LEU A 165 3.75 1.00 9.19
C LEU A 165 2.28 1.38 9.07
N GLU A 166 2.04 2.47 8.35
CA GLU A 166 0.73 2.87 7.87
C GLU A 166 0.82 3.13 6.37
N GLY A 167 -0.29 2.96 5.66
CA GLY A 167 -0.32 3.15 4.22
C GLY A 167 -1.48 4.03 3.76
N THR A 168 -1.31 4.62 2.59
CA THR A 168 -2.32 5.49 1.98
C THR A 168 -3.44 4.68 1.34
N SER A 169 -4.56 5.37 1.05
CA SER A 169 -5.63 4.90 0.18
C SER A 169 -5.90 5.91 -0.94
N GLN A 170 -6.25 5.42 -2.12
CA GLN A 170 -6.60 6.21 -3.30
C GLN A 170 -7.68 5.49 -4.12
N SER A 171 -8.23 6.15 -5.14
CA SER A 171 -9.13 5.49 -6.10
C SER A 171 -8.40 5.27 -7.43
N LEU A 172 -8.52 4.06 -8.00
CA LEU A 172 -8.12 3.77 -9.37
C LEU A 172 -9.31 4.01 -10.31
N THR A 173 -9.19 4.95 -11.23
CA THR A 173 -10.14 5.11 -12.35
C THR A 173 -9.61 4.37 -13.58
N THR A 174 -10.33 3.37 -14.06
CA THR A 174 -10.00 2.68 -15.32
C THR A 174 -10.10 3.63 -16.51
N ARG A 175 -9.30 3.38 -17.55
CA ARG A 175 -9.27 4.19 -18.77
C ARG A 175 -9.74 3.37 -19.97
N LEU A 176 -10.70 3.90 -20.72
CA LEU A 176 -11.33 3.22 -21.86
C LEU A 176 -10.76 3.64 -23.23
N ASP A 177 -9.88 4.63 -23.25
CA ASP A 177 -9.19 5.14 -24.44
C ASP A 177 -7.92 4.34 -24.79
N GLY A 178 -7.65 3.26 -24.06
CA GLY A 178 -6.45 2.43 -24.21
C GLY A 178 -5.22 2.97 -23.49
N SER A 179 -5.32 4.08 -22.77
CA SER A 179 -4.26 4.52 -21.86
C SER A 179 -4.16 3.61 -20.63
N LEU A 180 -2.97 3.50 -20.06
CA LEU A 180 -2.74 2.67 -18.88
C LEU A 180 -3.35 3.34 -17.64
N ALA A 181 -4.22 2.62 -16.93
CA ALA A 181 -4.69 3.05 -15.61
C ALA A 181 -3.60 2.77 -14.57
N THR A 182 -3.32 3.70 -13.66
CA THR A 182 -2.30 3.51 -12.63
C THR A 182 -2.76 4.09 -11.31
N VAL A 183 -2.49 3.38 -10.21
CA VAL A 183 -2.64 3.87 -8.84
C VAL A 183 -1.35 3.63 -8.07
N GLU A 184 -0.87 4.66 -7.38
CA GLU A 184 0.37 4.63 -6.62
C GLU A 184 0.08 4.95 -5.16
N LEU A 185 0.31 3.97 -4.31
CA LEU A 185 0.17 4.07 -2.86
C LEU A 185 1.53 4.23 -2.19
N SER A 186 1.52 4.66 -0.95
CA SER A 186 2.72 4.81 -0.15
C SER A 186 2.53 4.23 1.25
N ALA A 187 3.60 3.66 1.79
CA ALA A 187 3.71 3.14 3.15
C ALA A 187 4.78 3.93 3.92
N PHE A 188 4.49 4.28 5.16
CA PHE A 188 5.33 5.11 6.02
C PHE A 188 5.42 4.53 7.42
N LEU A 189 6.53 4.85 8.11
CA LEU A 189 6.69 4.53 9.53
C LEU A 189 5.74 5.42 10.34
N ASN A 190 5.02 4.80 11.28
CA ASN A 190 3.98 5.49 12.05
C ASN A 190 4.45 5.87 13.47
N GLU A 191 3.56 6.50 14.24
CA GLU A 191 3.86 6.91 15.62
C GLU A 191 4.20 5.73 16.55
N ALA A 192 3.64 4.53 16.30
CA ALA A 192 3.96 3.34 17.09
C ALA A 192 5.41 2.90 16.89
N PHE A 193 5.95 3.09 15.68
CA PHE A 193 7.37 2.85 15.40
C PHE A 193 8.26 3.82 16.18
N GLU A 194 7.96 5.12 16.10
CA GLU A 194 8.71 6.14 16.82
C GLU A 194 8.69 5.90 18.34
N ALA A 195 7.52 5.56 18.89
CA ALA A 195 7.35 5.25 20.31
C ALA A 195 8.16 4.03 20.75
N GLU A 196 8.20 2.96 19.94
CA GLU A 196 9.00 1.76 20.22
C GLU A 196 10.50 2.10 20.24
N ILE A 197 10.99 2.87 19.27
CA ILE A 197 12.40 3.28 19.22
C ILE A 197 12.74 4.21 20.40
N LEU A 198 11.88 5.17 20.76
CA LEU A 198 12.09 6.03 21.95
C LEU A 198 12.10 5.23 23.25
N SER A 199 11.24 4.21 23.37
CA SER A 199 11.21 3.32 24.53
C SER A 199 12.51 2.53 24.69
N GLN A 200 13.04 1.99 23.58
CA GLN A 200 14.33 1.31 23.59
C GLN A 200 15.49 2.29 23.87
N ALA A 201 15.46 3.49 23.29
CA ALA A 201 16.46 4.53 23.53
C ALA A 201 16.50 4.98 25.00
N THR A 202 15.34 5.05 25.66
CA THR A 202 15.22 5.31 27.11
C THR A 202 15.97 4.26 27.91
N SER A 203 15.87 2.98 27.54
CA SER A 203 16.59 1.90 28.21
C SER A 203 18.12 2.02 28.08
N TYR A 204 18.62 2.56 26.97
CA TYR A 204 20.05 2.89 26.82
C TYR A 204 20.48 4.01 27.78
N ALA A 205 19.71 5.10 27.84
CA ALA A 205 20.00 6.22 28.74
C ALA A 205 19.98 5.78 30.21
N ASP A 206 18.97 5.00 30.60
CA ASP A 206 18.81 4.46 31.96
C ASP A 206 19.97 3.55 32.36
N GLY A 207 20.45 2.73 31.42
CA GLY A 207 21.62 1.89 31.64
C GLY A 207 22.90 2.72 31.86
N CYS A 208 23.04 3.83 31.14
CA CYS A 208 24.17 4.75 31.32
C CYS A 208 24.13 5.55 32.62
N VAL A 209 22.98 5.64 33.30
CA VAL A 209 22.84 6.30 34.61
C VAL A 209 22.67 5.30 35.77
N SER A 210 22.87 4.01 35.51
CA SER A 210 22.87 2.95 36.53
C SER A 210 24.29 2.46 36.77
N ILE A 211 24.77 2.51 38.02
CA ILE A 211 26.09 1.94 38.36
C ILE A 211 26.04 0.43 38.17
N GLY A 212 26.85 -0.10 37.25
CA GLY A 212 26.80 -1.51 36.84
C GLY A 212 25.75 -1.81 35.75
N GLY A 213 25.11 -0.78 35.18
CA GLY A 213 24.30 -0.89 33.98
C GLY A 213 22.92 -1.48 34.19
N ASN A 214 22.36 -1.98 33.08
CA ASN A 214 21.12 -2.73 32.98
C ASN A 214 21.25 -3.85 31.91
N SER A 215 20.13 -4.40 31.43
CA SER A 215 20.12 -5.46 30.42
C SER A 215 20.53 -5.02 29.01
N VAL A 216 20.55 -3.72 28.73
CA VAL A 216 20.86 -3.14 27.41
C VAL A 216 22.28 -2.58 27.38
N VAL A 217 22.64 -1.81 28.41
CA VAL A 217 23.97 -1.24 28.60
C VAL A 217 24.59 -1.88 29.83
N THR A 218 25.64 -2.67 29.64
CA THR A 218 26.20 -3.53 30.71
C THR A 218 26.88 -2.78 31.85
N SER A 219 27.23 -1.51 31.64
CA SER A 219 27.83 -0.65 32.66
C SER A 219 27.72 0.82 32.24
N ASN A 220 27.55 1.74 33.20
CA ASN A 220 27.71 3.17 32.94
C ASN A 220 29.13 3.54 32.45
N MET A 221 30.10 2.64 32.58
CA MET A 221 31.46 2.79 32.05
C MET A 221 31.59 2.42 30.56
N ASP A 222 30.52 1.90 29.94
CA ASP A 222 30.53 1.54 28.52
C ASP A 222 30.92 2.74 27.63
N ALA A 223 31.68 2.49 26.58
CA ALA A 223 32.12 3.52 25.65
C ALA A 223 30.94 4.19 24.91
N ALA A 224 29.81 3.48 24.79
CA ALA A 224 28.57 4.00 24.25
C ALA A 224 27.93 5.07 25.16
N CYS A 225 28.28 5.15 26.44
CA CYS A 225 27.72 6.12 27.37
C CYS A 225 28.36 7.51 27.25
N PRO A 226 27.61 8.59 27.57
CA PRO A 226 28.16 9.94 27.67
C PRO A 226 29.39 9.96 28.58
N SER A 227 30.42 10.73 28.21
CA SER A 227 31.68 10.80 28.98
C SER A 227 31.46 11.19 30.44
N ILE A 228 30.47 12.04 30.70
CA ILE A 228 30.13 12.52 32.04
C ILE A 228 29.61 11.41 32.98
N THR A 229 28.96 10.38 32.43
CA THR A 229 28.37 9.29 33.23
C THR A 229 29.35 8.15 33.51
N ARG A 230 30.48 8.10 32.80
CA ARG A 230 31.54 7.09 32.93
C ARG A 230 32.40 7.29 34.18
N ASN A 231 31.79 7.22 35.35
CA ASN A 231 32.45 7.29 36.65
C ASN A 231 31.73 6.43 37.69
N THR A 232 32.48 5.64 38.46
CA THR A 232 31.94 4.77 39.52
C THR A 232 31.80 5.45 40.88
N ARG A 233 32.26 6.69 41.03
CA ARG A 233 32.27 7.47 42.29
C ARG A 233 31.40 8.71 42.18
N LEU A 234 30.12 8.48 41.92
CA LEU A 234 29.11 9.52 41.78
C LEU A 234 28.13 9.46 42.96
N SER A 235 27.80 10.62 43.51
CA SER A 235 26.73 10.80 44.51
C SER A 235 25.39 11.13 43.86
N GLU A 236 25.41 11.67 42.64
CA GLU A 236 24.25 11.87 41.76
C GLU A 236 24.60 11.37 40.36
N LEU A 237 23.68 10.65 39.74
CA LEU A 237 23.77 10.18 38.36
C LEU A 237 22.34 9.94 37.86
N ARG A 238 21.86 10.80 36.96
CA ARG A 238 20.49 10.70 36.42
C ARG A 238 20.35 11.36 35.06
N VAL A 239 19.28 10.99 34.35
CA VAL A 239 18.79 11.75 33.20
C VAL A 239 17.86 12.84 33.72
N LEU A 240 18.19 14.09 33.43
CA LEU A 240 17.37 15.26 33.77
C LEU A 240 16.26 15.48 32.73
N LYS A 241 16.56 15.22 31.45
CA LYS A 241 15.61 15.35 30.34
C LYS A 241 15.77 14.21 29.34
N TYR A 242 14.66 13.57 29.00
CA TYR A 242 14.55 12.63 27.89
C TYR A 242 14.03 13.35 26.63
N PRO A 243 14.45 12.94 25.43
CA PRO A 243 13.86 13.41 24.18
C PRO A 243 12.46 12.80 23.99
N SER A 244 11.61 13.54 23.29
CA SER A 244 10.28 13.07 22.84
C SER A 244 10.20 12.87 21.33
N SER A 245 11.33 13.05 20.63
CA SER A 245 11.41 13.13 19.17
C SER A 245 12.84 12.83 18.68
N PHE A 246 12.99 12.77 17.36
CA PHE A 246 14.22 12.46 16.66
C PHE A 246 14.68 13.66 15.81
N SER A 247 15.99 13.87 15.73
CA SER A 247 16.57 14.78 14.75
C SER A 247 16.69 14.12 13.37
N GLY A 248 16.58 12.79 13.31
CA GLY A 248 16.49 12.00 12.09
C GLY A 248 16.12 10.56 12.40
N ILE A 249 15.19 9.99 11.66
CA ILE A 249 14.76 8.61 11.82
C ILE A 249 14.28 8.03 10.49
N ASP A 250 14.67 6.80 10.23
CA ASP A 250 14.16 5.97 9.13
C ASP A 250 14.12 4.50 9.58
N ALA A 251 13.85 3.57 8.66
CA ALA A 251 13.73 2.15 8.99
C ALA A 251 15.07 1.49 9.39
N LYS A 252 16.21 2.15 9.18
CA LYS A 252 17.56 1.61 9.39
C LYS A 252 18.36 2.37 10.43
N TYR A 253 18.10 3.66 10.62
CA TYR A 253 18.88 4.52 11.49
C TYR A 253 18.00 5.49 12.26
N PHE A 254 18.49 5.90 13.42
CA PHE A 254 17.89 6.97 14.19
C PHE A 254 18.96 7.85 14.81
N THR A 255 18.56 9.08 15.13
CA THR A 255 19.25 9.97 16.06
C THR A 255 18.18 10.70 16.86
N THR A 256 18.21 10.53 18.16
CA THR A 256 17.27 11.22 19.04
C THR A 256 17.61 12.71 19.12
N ASP A 257 16.62 13.51 19.50
CA ASP A 257 16.92 14.81 20.08
C ASP A 257 17.74 14.67 21.38
N SER A 258 18.19 15.80 21.91
CA SER A 258 19.10 15.84 23.05
C SER A 258 18.47 15.33 24.35
N TYR A 259 19.17 14.40 24.99
CA TYR A 259 19.09 14.15 26.43
C TYR A 259 19.82 15.25 27.21
N GLU A 260 19.49 15.40 28.48
CA GLU A 260 20.30 16.13 29.44
C GLU A 260 20.64 15.20 30.60
N PHE A 261 21.93 14.98 30.83
CA PHE A 261 22.44 14.16 31.94
C PHE A 261 22.96 15.06 33.05
N GLU A 262 22.78 14.63 34.30
CA GLU A 262 23.28 15.32 35.48
C GLU A 262 24.09 14.37 36.35
N VAL A 263 25.28 14.80 36.76
CA VAL A 263 26.13 14.03 37.67
C VAL A 263 26.68 14.90 38.80
N ARG A 264 27.05 14.25 39.90
CA ARG A 264 27.86 14.85 40.96
C ARG A 264 28.87 13.85 41.47
N SER A 265 30.16 14.21 41.48
CA SER A 265 31.18 13.39 42.12
C SER A 265 30.89 13.20 43.61
N SER A 266 31.35 12.10 44.21
CA SER A 266 31.22 11.84 45.64
C SER A 266 32.16 12.68 46.53
N SER A 267 32.89 13.66 45.98
CA SER A 267 33.78 14.52 46.77
C SER A 267 33.00 15.63 47.49
N ALA A 268 33.46 16.02 48.68
CA ALA A 268 32.78 17.01 49.53
C ALA A 268 32.65 18.41 48.89
N SER A 269 33.44 18.70 47.85
CA SER A 269 33.42 19.95 47.09
C SER A 269 32.85 19.80 45.68
N ALA A 270 32.27 18.65 45.33
CA ALA A 270 31.75 18.38 43.99
C ALA A 270 30.55 19.28 43.69
N ARG A 271 30.56 19.90 42.51
CA ARG A 271 29.42 20.62 41.94
C ARG A 271 28.59 19.66 41.09
N LEU A 272 27.36 20.07 40.80
CA LEU A 272 26.57 19.46 39.74
C LEU A 272 27.16 19.85 38.40
N ASP A 273 27.36 18.85 37.55
CA ASP A 273 27.74 19.02 36.16
C ASP A 273 26.65 18.42 35.29
N THR A 274 26.31 19.11 34.20
CA THR A 274 25.35 18.63 33.20
C THR A 274 26.01 18.49 31.84
N ALA A 275 25.49 17.57 31.02
CA ALA A 275 25.90 17.44 29.63
C ALA A 275 24.70 17.09 28.74
N HIS A 276 24.72 17.63 27.53
CA HIS A 276 23.79 17.29 26.48
C HIS A 276 24.37 16.20 25.60
N SER A 277 23.54 15.23 25.20
CA SER A 277 23.95 14.19 24.26
C SER A 277 22.76 13.66 23.48
N SER A 278 22.98 13.23 22.25
CA SER A 278 22.00 12.51 21.45
C SER A 278 22.40 11.04 21.36
N LEU A 279 21.42 10.15 21.29
CA LEU A 279 21.66 8.74 21.00
C LEU A 279 21.46 8.51 19.50
N SER A 280 22.47 7.93 18.84
CA SER A 280 22.38 7.50 17.45
C SER A 280 22.73 6.02 17.33
N GLY A 281 22.10 5.32 16.40
CA GLY A 281 22.37 3.91 16.16
C GLY A 281 21.65 3.38 14.94
N SER A 282 21.75 2.07 14.75
CA SER A 282 21.05 1.36 13.68
C SER A 282 19.81 0.66 14.21
N ILE A 283 18.89 0.32 13.32
CA ILE A 283 17.65 -0.39 13.61
C ILE A 283 17.68 -1.68 12.81
N SER A 284 17.53 -2.79 13.53
CA SER A 284 17.32 -4.11 12.95
C SER A 284 15.85 -4.48 13.05
N TRP A 285 15.35 -5.27 12.11
CA TRP A 285 13.99 -5.78 12.14
C TRP A 285 14.00 -7.30 12.22
N ARG A 286 13.15 -7.85 13.09
CA ARG A 286 12.92 -9.29 13.20
C ARG A 286 11.43 -9.53 13.38
N ASP A 287 10.84 -10.36 12.51
CA ASP A 287 9.42 -10.72 12.55
C ASP A 287 8.51 -9.47 12.63
N GLY A 288 8.77 -8.48 11.79
CA GLY A 288 8.04 -7.22 11.77
C GLY A 288 8.31 -6.27 12.96
N LYS A 289 9.16 -6.63 13.92
CA LYS A 289 9.47 -5.78 15.09
C LYS A 289 10.84 -5.08 14.97
N PRO A 290 10.93 -3.75 15.17
CA PRO A 290 12.18 -3.03 15.14
C PRO A 290 12.93 -3.15 16.48
N SER A 291 14.25 -3.12 16.42
CA SER A 291 15.14 -3.14 17.59
C SER A 291 16.41 -2.34 17.34
N ILE A 292 16.75 -1.46 18.28
CA ILE A 292 17.99 -0.68 18.28
C ILE A 292 19.19 -1.63 18.41
N VAL A 293 20.16 -1.45 17.51
CA VAL A 293 21.46 -2.13 17.53
C VAL A 293 22.58 -1.11 17.32
N ASP A 294 23.75 -1.39 17.90
CA ASP A 294 24.97 -0.58 17.73
C ASP A 294 24.77 0.92 18.01
N ALA A 295 24.12 1.26 19.13
CA ALA A 295 23.83 2.64 19.49
C ALA A 295 24.88 3.25 20.45
N SER A 296 25.15 4.54 20.31
CA SER A 296 26.07 5.28 21.18
C SER A 296 25.66 6.74 21.34
N PHE A 297 25.99 7.30 22.50
CA PHE A 297 25.77 8.71 22.79
C PHE A 297 26.91 9.57 22.23
N SER A 298 26.54 10.62 21.50
CA SER A 298 27.45 11.68 21.07
C SER A 298 27.08 12.99 21.76
N GLY A 299 28.08 13.65 22.34
CA GLY A 299 27.93 14.96 22.97
C GLY A 299 28.25 16.10 22.02
N TRP A 300 27.78 17.30 22.35
CA TRP A 300 28.07 18.55 21.66
C TRP A 300 28.58 19.58 22.67
#